data_AF-A0AAQ4E0T7-F1
#
_entry.id   AF-A0AAQ4E0T7-F1
#
_cell.length_a   1.000
_cell.length_b   1.000
_cell.length_c   1.000
_cell.angle_alpha   90.00
_cell.angle_beta   90.00
_cell.angle_gamma   90.00
#
_symmetry.space_group_name_H-M   'P 1'
#
loop_
_entity.id
_entity.type
_entity.pdbx_description
1 polymer ?
#
loop_
_entity_poly.entity_id
_entity_poly.type
_entity_poly.pdbx_seq_one_letter_code
_entity_poly.pdbx_strand_id
1 'polypeptide(L)'
;MGESRAQFERDAVEFASRAVKFDLEGNPGPAAYYYREAAQALQSAMLSGSQVACISDKANEYLKRAEELVKLTSSTHLPVTSNAQQLQLDRAKFLLSQALDEDERDNYQDALELYTQAVELCLQARAATDDKTLHEKLTSIASQGLERCVTLE
;
A
#
# COMPACT_ATOMS: atom_id res chain seq x y z
N MET A 1 14.24 -4.63 -36.67
CA MET A 1 13.48 -5.57 -35.80
C MET A 1 14.36 -6.32 -34.79
N GLY A 2 15.67 -6.50 -35.01
CA GLY A 2 16.53 -7.25 -34.06
C GLY A 2 16.99 -6.49 -32.80
N GLU A 3 16.92 -5.16 -32.78
CA GLU A 3 17.43 -4.33 -31.67
C GLU A 3 16.49 -4.34 -30.46
N SER A 4 15.18 -4.40 -30.69
CA SER A 4 14.16 -4.38 -29.63
C SER A 4 14.17 -5.65 -28.79
N ARG A 5 14.34 -6.84 -29.40
CA ARG A 5 14.42 -8.11 -28.66
C ARG A 5 15.65 -8.20 -27.76
N ALA A 6 16.82 -7.75 -28.23
CA ALA A 6 18.06 -7.81 -27.48
C ALA A 6 18.05 -6.82 -26.31
N GLN A 7 17.28 -5.73 -26.42
CA GLN A 7 17.01 -4.83 -25.31
C GLN A 7 16.17 -5.53 -24.24
N PHE A 8 15.03 -6.12 -24.62
CA PHE A 8 14.15 -6.82 -23.70
C PHE A 8 14.83 -8.02 -23.00
N GLU A 9 15.70 -8.75 -23.71
CA GLU A 9 16.50 -9.84 -23.12
C GLU A 9 17.47 -9.32 -22.06
N ARG A 10 18.14 -8.19 -22.30
CA ARG A 10 19.04 -7.56 -21.32
C ARG A 10 18.27 -7.02 -20.12
N ASP A 11 17.16 -6.35 -20.36
CA ASP A 11 16.31 -5.80 -19.31
C ASP A 11 15.77 -6.92 -18.42
N ALA A 12 15.34 -8.05 -19.00
CA ALA A 12 14.90 -9.22 -18.26
C ALA A 12 15.99 -9.78 -17.32
N VAL A 13 17.24 -9.83 -17.77
CA VAL A 13 18.37 -10.31 -16.96
C VAL A 13 18.72 -9.32 -15.84
N GLU A 14 18.74 -8.02 -16.13
CA GLU A 14 18.95 -6.96 -15.14
C GLU A 14 17.89 -7.03 -14.04
N PHE A 15 16.60 -7.07 -14.43
CA PHE A 15 15.49 -7.18 -13.48
C PHE A 15 15.54 -8.47 -12.67
N ALA A 16 15.80 -9.62 -13.30
CA ALA A 16 15.92 -10.89 -12.59
C ALA A 16 17.08 -10.89 -11.57
N SER A 17 18.22 -10.29 -11.94
CA SER A 17 19.39 -10.19 -11.05
C SER A 17 19.08 -9.33 -9.83
N ARG A 18 18.40 -8.19 -10.03
CA ARG A 18 17.93 -7.34 -8.92
C ARG A 18 16.90 -8.06 -8.07
N ALA A 19 15.95 -8.75 -8.68
CA ALA A 19 14.91 -9.51 -7.97
C ALA A 19 15.51 -10.56 -7.03
N VAL A 20 16.46 -11.36 -7.54
CA VAL A 20 17.19 -12.37 -6.75
C VAL A 20 17.97 -11.73 -5.61
N LYS A 21 18.64 -10.59 -5.87
CA LYS A 21 19.37 -9.86 -4.82
C LYS A 21 18.43 -9.46 -3.68
N PHE A 22 17.29 -8.84 -3.99
CA PHE A 22 16.32 -8.44 -2.97
C PHE A 22 15.66 -9.64 -2.27
N ASP A 23 15.43 -10.75 -2.98
CA ASP A 23 14.90 -11.99 -2.39
C ASP A 23 15.89 -12.57 -1.36
N LEU A 24 17.18 -12.63 -1.70
CA LEU A 24 18.26 -13.06 -0.79
C LEU A 24 18.47 -12.10 0.38
N GLU A 25 18.29 -10.79 0.18
CA GLU A 25 18.36 -9.77 1.23
C GLU A 25 17.13 -9.78 2.15
N GLY A 26 16.12 -10.63 1.89
CA GLY A 26 14.91 -10.72 2.70
C GLY A 26 13.96 -9.53 2.51
N ASN A 27 14.01 -8.88 1.35
CA ASN A 27 13.17 -7.74 0.97
C ASN A 27 12.11 -8.18 -0.07
N PRO A 28 11.03 -8.89 0.35
CA PRO A 28 10.10 -9.52 -0.58
C PRO A 28 9.27 -8.54 -1.42
N GLY A 29 9.04 -7.31 -0.94
CA GLY A 29 8.33 -6.28 -1.70
C GLY A 29 9.08 -5.84 -2.97
N PRO A 30 10.31 -5.28 -2.83
CA PRO A 30 11.16 -4.97 -3.98
C PRO A 30 11.44 -6.20 -4.86
N ALA A 31 11.68 -7.37 -4.26
CA ALA A 31 11.91 -8.60 -5.01
C ALA A 31 10.71 -8.97 -5.92
N ALA A 32 9.48 -8.92 -5.39
CA ALA A 32 8.27 -9.17 -6.17
C ALA A 32 8.10 -8.20 -7.34
N TYR A 33 8.39 -6.91 -7.13
CA TYR A 33 8.35 -5.90 -8.19
C TYR A 33 9.31 -6.27 -9.34
N TYR A 34 10.58 -6.50 -9.03
CA TYR A 34 11.58 -6.81 -10.05
C TYR A 34 11.35 -8.17 -10.75
N TYR A 35 10.79 -9.17 -10.06
CA TYR A 35 10.38 -10.42 -10.71
C TYR A 35 9.25 -10.21 -11.73
N ARG A 36 8.29 -9.31 -11.46
CA ARG A 36 7.22 -8.97 -12.43
C ARG A 36 7.77 -8.23 -13.65
N GLU A 37 8.63 -7.24 -13.44
CA GLU A 37 9.30 -6.51 -14.53
C GLU A 37 10.15 -7.45 -15.38
N ALA A 38 10.87 -8.39 -14.76
CA ALA A 38 11.63 -9.42 -15.47
C ALA A 38 10.72 -10.31 -16.35
N ALA A 39 9.59 -10.76 -15.82
CA ALA A 39 8.63 -11.56 -16.57
C ALA A 39 8.01 -10.80 -17.74
N GLN A 40 7.68 -9.52 -17.56
CA GLN A 40 7.15 -8.67 -18.62
C GLN A 40 8.19 -8.44 -19.73
N ALA A 41 9.45 -8.16 -19.36
CA ALA A 41 10.53 -8.04 -20.33
C ALA A 41 10.73 -9.34 -21.13
N LEU A 42 10.64 -10.52 -20.50
CA LEU A 42 10.67 -11.81 -21.20
C LEU A 42 9.50 -11.99 -22.17
N GLN A 43 8.29 -11.57 -21.79
CA GLN A 43 7.12 -11.61 -22.69
C GLN A 43 7.28 -10.64 -23.87
N SER A 44 7.81 -9.43 -23.65
CA SER A 44 8.11 -8.47 -24.70
C SER A 44 9.21 -8.96 -25.65
N ALA A 45 10.23 -9.65 -25.13
CA ALA A 45 11.25 -10.33 -25.92
C ALA A 45 10.63 -11.44 -26.78
N MET A 46 9.73 -12.24 -26.23
CA MET A 46 9.00 -13.29 -26.95
C MET A 46 8.17 -12.71 -28.10
N LEU A 47 7.37 -11.67 -27.85
CA LEU A 47 6.57 -10.97 -28.86
C LEU A 47 7.44 -10.34 -29.96
N SER A 48 8.67 -9.96 -29.63
CA SER A 48 9.66 -9.41 -30.57
C SER A 48 10.43 -10.48 -31.36
N GLY A 49 10.06 -11.76 -31.23
CA GLY A 49 10.69 -12.88 -31.95
C GLY A 49 12.02 -13.33 -31.34
N SER A 50 12.14 -13.31 -30.01
CA SER A 50 13.27 -13.93 -29.31
C SER A 50 13.32 -15.43 -29.58
N GLN A 51 14.54 -15.97 -29.66
CA GLN A 51 14.82 -17.40 -29.85
C GLN A 51 15.24 -18.08 -28.54
N VAL A 52 15.12 -17.37 -27.40
CA VAL A 52 15.42 -17.96 -26.09
C VAL A 52 14.44 -19.12 -25.85
N ALA A 53 14.99 -20.33 -25.79
CA ALA A 53 14.22 -21.53 -25.50
C ALA A 53 13.56 -21.41 -24.13
N CYS A 54 12.31 -21.85 -24.02
CA CYS A 54 11.56 -21.86 -22.75
C CYS A 54 11.40 -20.47 -22.11
N ILE A 55 11.42 -19.39 -22.91
CA ILE A 55 11.21 -18.02 -22.42
C ILE A 55 9.87 -17.86 -21.67
N SER A 56 8.84 -18.58 -22.14
CA SER A 56 7.52 -18.66 -21.50
C SER A 56 7.58 -19.33 -20.12
N ASP A 57 8.32 -20.43 -19.99
CA ASP A 57 8.48 -21.15 -18.73
C ASP A 57 9.21 -20.27 -17.71
N LYS A 58 10.25 -19.55 -18.16
CA LYS A 58 11.02 -18.65 -17.29
C LYS A 58 10.22 -17.44 -16.84
N ALA A 59 9.42 -16.85 -17.72
CA ALA A 59 8.51 -15.77 -17.35
C ALA A 59 7.47 -16.25 -16.32
N ASN A 60 6.96 -17.48 -16.49
CA ASN A 60 6.00 -18.06 -15.55
C ASN A 60 6.64 -18.37 -14.18
N GLU A 61 7.90 -18.84 -14.16
CA GLU A 61 8.66 -19.04 -12.92
C GLU A 61 8.82 -17.73 -12.14
N TYR A 62 9.19 -16.64 -12.82
CA TYR A 62 9.30 -15.32 -12.18
C TYR A 62 7.96 -14.77 -11.70
N LEU A 63 6.87 -14.97 -12.45
CA LEU A 63 5.53 -14.61 -11.99
C LEU A 63 5.12 -15.39 -10.75
N LYS A 64 5.33 -16.72 -10.73
CA LYS A 64 5.05 -17.55 -9.56
C LYS A 64 5.85 -17.09 -8.34
N ARG A 65 7.14 -16.82 -8.50
CA ARG A 65 7.99 -16.32 -7.41
C ARG A 65 7.51 -14.96 -6.91
N ALA A 66 7.16 -14.05 -7.82
CA ALA A 66 6.58 -12.76 -7.45
C ALA A 66 5.28 -12.92 -6.67
N GLU A 67 4.38 -13.82 -7.08
CA GLU A 67 3.15 -14.11 -6.35
C GLU A 67 3.41 -14.71 -4.98
N GLU A 68 4.37 -15.62 -4.84
CA GLU A 68 4.80 -16.16 -3.54
C GLU A 68 5.36 -15.08 -2.63
N LEU A 69 6.17 -14.17 -3.17
CA LEU A 69 6.73 -13.04 -2.42
C LEU A 69 5.66 -12.02 -2.04
N VAL A 70 4.68 -11.75 -2.91
CA VAL A 70 3.50 -10.94 -2.59
C VAL A 70 2.67 -11.59 -1.50
N LYS A 71 2.46 -12.91 -1.59
CA LYS A 71 1.80 -13.66 -0.52
C LYS A 71 2.60 -13.59 0.76
N LEU A 72 3.93 -13.68 0.72
CA LEU A 72 4.77 -13.47 1.89
C LEU A 72 4.59 -12.06 2.46
N THR A 73 4.63 -11.00 1.66
CA THR A 73 4.38 -9.62 2.14
C THR A 73 2.97 -9.43 2.68
N SER A 74 2.00 -10.15 2.13
CA SER A 74 0.60 -10.14 2.59
C SER A 74 0.40 -11.01 3.84
N SER A 75 1.20 -12.06 4.00
CA SER A 75 1.18 -13.01 5.12
C SER A 75 2.12 -12.59 6.26
N THR A 76 3.01 -11.62 6.04
CA THR A 76 3.67 -10.84 7.10
C THR A 76 2.64 -9.89 7.73
N HIS A 77 1.63 -10.47 8.35
CA HIS A 77 0.81 -9.93 9.43
C HIS A 77 0.50 -8.41 9.39
N LEU A 78 -0.03 -7.91 8.28
CA LEU A 78 -1.02 -6.84 8.35
C LEU A 78 -2.35 -7.49 8.01
N PRO A 79 -3.19 -7.80 9.00
CA PRO A 79 -4.49 -8.37 8.72
C PRO A 79 -5.23 -7.46 7.73
N VAL A 80 -6.11 -8.01 6.91
CA VAL A 80 -6.94 -7.23 5.96
C VAL A 80 -7.79 -6.18 6.69
N THR A 81 -7.98 -6.34 8.01
CA THR A 81 -8.47 -5.32 8.94
C THR A 81 -7.50 -4.13 9.12
N SER A 82 -6.19 -4.29 9.08
CA SER A 82 -5.27 -3.15 9.05
C SER A 82 -5.60 -2.19 7.93
N ASN A 83 -5.94 -2.66 6.72
CA ASN A 83 -6.19 -1.77 5.60
C ASN A 83 -7.50 -0.98 5.73
N ALA A 84 -8.58 -1.65 6.17
CA ALA A 84 -9.85 -0.97 6.41
C ALA A 84 -9.77 -0.02 7.62
N GLN A 85 -9.14 -0.42 8.72
CA GLN A 85 -9.00 0.39 9.93
C GLN A 85 -8.01 1.53 9.72
N GLN A 86 -6.95 1.32 8.91
CA GLN A 86 -6.03 2.36 8.48
C GLN A 86 -6.74 3.35 7.54
N LEU A 87 -7.59 2.87 6.63
CA LEU A 87 -8.42 3.74 5.79
C LEU A 87 -9.40 4.57 6.63
N GLN A 88 -10.02 3.99 7.66
CA GLN A 88 -10.84 4.73 8.61
C GLN A 88 -9.99 5.76 9.37
N LEU A 89 -8.78 5.41 9.81
CA LEU A 89 -7.86 6.35 10.45
C LEU A 89 -7.50 7.52 9.52
N ASP A 90 -7.15 7.26 8.26
CA ASP A 90 -6.83 8.31 7.28
C ASP A 90 -8.05 9.18 6.98
N ARG A 91 -9.26 8.60 6.93
CA ARG A 91 -10.51 9.35 6.80
C ARG A 91 -10.79 10.23 8.01
N ALA A 92 -10.58 9.73 9.23
CA ALA A 92 -10.76 10.51 10.45
C ALA A 92 -9.78 11.69 10.52
N LYS A 93 -8.52 11.49 10.14
CA LYS A 93 -7.52 12.57 10.06
C LYS A 93 -7.92 13.62 9.03
N PHE A 94 -8.39 13.21 7.86
CA PHE A 94 -8.84 14.13 6.83
C PHE A 94 -10.05 14.97 7.28
N LEU A 95 -11.01 14.35 7.99
CA LEU A 95 -12.13 15.05 8.60
C LEU A 95 -11.68 16.04 9.67
N LEU A 96 -10.71 15.65 10.53
CA LEU A 96 -10.15 16.55 11.53
C LEU A 96 -9.44 17.76 10.91
N SER A 97 -8.68 17.55 9.83
CA SER A 97 -8.06 18.65 9.08
C SER A 97 -9.10 19.60 8.49
N GLN A 98 -10.18 19.10 7.91
CA GLN A 98 -11.26 19.96 7.41
C GLN A 98 -11.98 20.69 8.55
N ALA A 99 -12.20 20.02 9.68
CA ALA A 99 -12.81 20.65 10.86
C ALA A 99 -11.97 21.81 11.38
N LEU A 100 -10.63 21.66 11.38
CA LEU A 100 -9.70 22.72 11.73
C LEU A 100 -9.76 23.89 10.74
N ASP A 101 -9.77 23.61 9.43
CA ASP A 101 -9.91 24.63 8.38
C ASP A 101 -11.22 25.44 8.54
N GLU A 102 -12.34 24.77 8.85
CA GLU A 102 -13.62 25.45 9.07
C GLU A 102 -13.66 26.21 10.41
N ASP A 103 -13.02 25.69 11.47
CA ASP A 103 -12.83 26.39 12.76
C ASP A 103 -12.02 27.68 12.58
N GLU A 104 -10.93 27.63 11.81
CA GLU A 104 -10.12 28.81 11.46
C GLU A 104 -10.86 29.83 10.59
N ARG A 105 -11.96 29.42 9.94
CA ARG A 105 -12.80 30.27 9.09
C ARG A 105 -14.06 30.77 9.81
N ASP A 106 -14.13 30.58 11.13
CA ASP A 106 -15.29 30.91 11.98
C ASP A 106 -16.58 30.17 11.58
N ASN A 107 -16.47 29.10 10.79
CA ASN A 107 -17.59 28.26 10.36
C ASN A 107 -17.85 27.16 11.39
N TYR A 108 -18.12 27.57 12.63
CA TYR A 108 -18.18 26.69 13.79
C TYR A 108 -19.22 25.57 13.68
N GLN A 109 -20.32 25.80 12.97
CA GLN A 109 -21.38 24.81 12.78
C GLN A 109 -20.92 23.64 11.91
N ASP A 110 -20.22 23.93 10.80
CA ASP A 110 -19.62 22.92 9.92
C ASP A 110 -18.41 22.25 10.59
N ALA A 111 -17.59 23.03 11.32
CA ALA A 111 -16.46 22.51 12.08
C ALA A 111 -16.91 21.48 13.13
N LEU A 112 -17.97 21.77 13.89
CA LEU A 112 -18.51 20.88 14.92
C LEU A 112 -19.08 19.59 14.34
N GLU A 113 -19.75 19.65 13.18
CA GLU A 113 -20.23 18.46 12.48
C GLU A 113 -19.06 17.57 12.01
N LEU A 114 -18.00 18.18 11.47
CA LEU A 114 -16.81 17.49 10.99
C LEU A 114 -15.99 16.88 12.14
N TYR A 115 -15.82 17.59 13.26
CA TYR A 115 -15.18 17.06 14.46
C TYR A 115 -15.95 15.85 15.01
N THR A 116 -17.28 15.94 15.09
CA THR A 116 -18.13 14.84 15.57
C THR A 116 -17.98 13.61 14.69
N GLN A 117 -18.06 13.78 13.36
CA GLN A 117 -17.86 12.69 12.40
C GLN A 117 -16.46 12.05 12.51
N ALA A 118 -15.41 12.86 12.71
CA ALA A 118 -14.05 12.35 12.90
C ALA A 118 -13.92 11.50 14.18
N VAL A 119 -14.55 11.93 15.27
CA VAL A 119 -14.57 11.22 16.56
C VAL A 119 -15.33 9.90 16.46
N GLU A 120 -16.55 9.90 15.92
CA GLU A 120 -17.35 8.68 15.75
C GLU A 120 -16.60 7.62 14.93
N LEU A 121 -15.94 8.07 13.88
CA LEU A 121 -15.20 7.21 12.96
C LEU A 121 -13.94 6.63 13.64
N CYS A 122 -13.27 7.40 14.50
CA CYS A 122 -12.18 6.89 15.35
C CYS A 122 -12.67 5.85 16.35
N LEU A 123 -13.84 6.05 16.98
CA LEU A 123 -14.42 5.11 17.95
C LEU A 123 -14.81 3.78 17.30
N GLN A 124 -15.40 3.83 16.10
CA GLN A 124 -15.75 2.64 15.31
C GLN A 124 -14.52 1.84 14.90
N ALA A 125 -13.48 2.52 14.37
CA ALA A 125 -12.23 1.88 13.98
C ALA A 125 -11.50 1.25 15.19
N ARG A 126 -11.60 1.90 16.37
CA ARG A 126 -11.00 1.43 17.61
C ARG A 126 -11.69 0.17 18.14
N ALA A 127 -13.01 0.11 18.08
CA ALA A 127 -13.78 -1.06 18.49
C ALA A 127 -13.53 -2.28 17.58
N ALA A 128 -13.07 -2.04 16.34
CA ALA A 128 -12.80 -3.07 15.34
C ALA A 128 -11.33 -3.50 15.25
N THR A 129 -10.44 -3.03 16.16
CA THR A 129 -9.01 -3.35 16.11
C THR A 129 -8.46 -3.84 17.44
N ASP A 130 -7.61 -4.87 17.39
CA ASP A 130 -6.83 -5.39 18.52
C ASP A 130 -5.39 -4.82 18.54
N ASP A 131 -5.03 -3.99 17.56
CA ASP A 131 -3.70 -3.36 17.49
C ASP A 131 -3.60 -2.23 18.53
N LYS A 132 -2.77 -2.44 19.56
CA LYS A 132 -2.54 -1.46 20.63
C LYS A 132 -2.01 -0.11 20.13
N THR A 133 -1.13 -0.10 19.13
CA THR A 133 -0.54 1.12 18.60
C THR A 133 -1.58 1.93 17.83
N LEU A 134 -2.42 1.24 17.05
CA LEU A 134 -3.52 1.87 16.32
C LEU A 134 -4.60 2.37 17.30
N HIS A 135 -4.89 1.60 18.34
CA HIS A 135 -5.82 1.95 19.40
C HIS A 135 -5.42 3.23 20.14
N GLU A 136 -4.13 3.41 20.46
CA GLU A 136 -3.59 4.63 21.07
C GLU A 136 -3.75 5.85 20.14
N LYS A 137 -3.42 5.70 18.85
CA LYS A 137 -3.56 6.78 17.85
C LYS A 137 -5.01 7.21 17.67
N LEU A 138 -5.92 6.26 17.52
CA LEU A 138 -7.37 6.53 17.37
C LEU A 138 -7.93 7.22 18.62
N THR A 139 -7.48 6.81 19.81
CA THR A 139 -7.90 7.43 21.06
C THR A 139 -7.40 8.87 21.16
N SER A 140 -6.14 9.14 20.81
CA SER A 140 -5.59 10.50 20.81
C SER A 140 -6.34 11.45 19.88
N ILE A 141 -6.66 11.00 18.66
CA ILE A 141 -7.41 11.80 17.69
C ILE A 141 -8.84 12.07 18.18
N ALA A 142 -9.52 11.04 18.69
CA ALA A 142 -10.86 11.18 19.24
C ALA A 142 -10.91 12.16 20.42
N SER A 143 -9.92 12.12 21.32
CA SER A 143 -9.84 13.05 22.44
C SER A 143 -9.64 14.49 21.99
N GLN A 144 -8.79 14.74 20.99
CA GLN A 144 -8.56 16.09 20.44
C GLN A 144 -9.81 16.65 19.77
N GLY A 145 -10.51 15.83 18.97
CA GLY A 145 -11.77 16.25 18.34
C GLY A 145 -12.86 16.55 19.37
N LEU A 146 -12.98 15.73 20.42
CA LEU A 146 -13.97 15.93 21.48
C LEU A 146 -13.69 17.20 22.30
N GLU A 147 -12.43 17.45 22.68
CA GLU A 147 -12.06 18.67 23.40
C GLU A 147 -12.40 19.93 22.61
N ARG A 148 -12.20 19.89 21.28
CA ARG A 148 -12.58 21.00 20.40
C ARG A 148 -14.08 21.14 20.23
N CYS A 149 -14.85 20.06 20.05
CA CYS A 149 -16.32 20.14 20.04
C CYS A 149 -16.86 20.86 21.29
N VAL A 150 -16.41 20.45 22.48
CA VAL A 150 -16.88 21.03 23.75
C VAL A 150 -16.46 22.49 23.93
N THR A 151 -15.40 22.93 23.25
CA THR A 151 -14.95 24.33 23.26
C THR A 151 -15.77 25.21 22.32
N LEU A 152 -16.34 24.63 21.26
CA LEU A 152 -17.12 25.31 20.23
C LEU A 152 -18.64 25.24 20.48
N GLU A 153 -19.09 24.39 21.40
CA GLU A 153 -20.49 24.24 21.87
C GLU A 153 -20.89 25.37 22.84
#